data_AF-X0VT82-F1
#
_entry.id   AF-X0VT82-F1
#
_cell.length_a   1.000
_cell.length_b   1.000
_cell.length_c   1.000
_cell.angle_alpha   90.00
_cell.angle_beta   90.00
_cell.angle_gamma   90.00
#
_symmetry.space_group_name_H-M   'P 1'
#
loop_
_entity.id
_entity.type
_entity.pdbx_description
1 polymer ?
#
loop_
_entity_poly.entity_id
_entity_poly.type
_entity_poly.pdbx_seq_one_letter_code
_entity_poly.pdbx_strand_id
1 'polypeptide(L)'
;MFPRYYTRMRGKLIYKEDWEICRKRIEAWWHKEIIDRVPIKVIVPRWPIKLSEEKTKNLEDYWTNPEEVIPRLESQIGSIYWAGEAFPVMFPISIGMVAILANYLGAPIKFLNTYTTWSEPIIDNWENRPKFRFNPHNRWWCLSSKLLKRAAERAPGRYYVGIPDLNGPGEILSQLRGPERLAMDLIGNPRHVKRALGEINCAWL
;
A
#
# COMPACT_ATOMS: atom_id res chain seq x y z
N MET A 1 -10.20 15.84 19.03
CA MET A 1 -11.07 14.69 19.36
C MET A 1 -11.25 13.88 18.08
N PHE A 2 -10.41 12.87 17.83
CA PHE A 2 -10.52 12.08 16.59
C PHE A 2 -11.78 11.18 16.68
N PRO A 3 -12.70 11.24 15.70
CA PRO A 3 -13.88 10.40 15.72
C PRO A 3 -13.48 8.92 15.62
N ARG A 4 -13.99 8.10 16.54
CA ARG A 4 -13.78 6.65 16.60
C ARG A 4 -14.53 5.96 15.44
N TYR A 5 -13.99 6.02 14.23
CA TYR A 5 -14.40 5.16 13.12
C TYR A 5 -13.68 3.81 13.19
N TYR A 6 -13.80 3.10 14.32
CA TYR A 6 -13.40 1.69 14.40
C TYR A 6 -14.56 0.85 13.90
N THR A 7 -14.63 0.65 12.59
CA THR A 7 -15.55 -0.31 11.98
C THR A 7 -15.24 -1.70 12.54
N ARG A 8 -16.25 -2.30 13.17
CA ARG A 8 -16.34 -3.66 13.73
C ARG A 8 -15.39 -4.70 13.08
N MET A 9 -14.19 -4.85 13.65
CA MET A 9 -13.54 -6.15 13.80
C MET A 9 -13.17 -6.31 15.27
N ARG A 10 -14.18 -6.62 16.09
CA ARG A 10 -13.99 -7.25 17.40
C ARG A 10 -14.15 -8.74 17.16
N GLY A 11 -13.08 -9.51 17.23
CA GLY A 11 -13.16 -10.93 16.87
C GLY A 11 -11.80 -11.59 16.65
N LYS A 12 -11.76 -12.90 16.90
CA LYS A 12 -10.60 -13.77 16.70
C LYS A 12 -10.15 -13.71 15.23
N LEU A 13 -8.84 -13.63 15.01
CA LEU A 13 -8.25 -13.90 13.70
C LEU A 13 -7.87 -15.38 13.64
N ILE A 14 -8.25 -16.10 12.58
CA ILE A 14 -7.95 -17.53 12.45
C ILE A 14 -6.44 -17.84 12.46
N TYR A 15 -5.60 -16.87 12.06
CA TYR A 15 -4.14 -17.04 12.04
C TYR A 15 -3.43 -16.46 13.26
N LYS A 16 -4.17 -15.85 14.21
CA LYS A 16 -3.64 -15.18 15.40
C LYS A 16 -4.65 -15.23 16.55
N GLU A 17 -4.63 -16.34 17.30
CA GLU A 17 -5.62 -16.64 18.35
C GLU A 17 -5.62 -15.60 19.49
N ASP A 18 -4.45 -15.10 19.85
CA ASP A 18 -4.20 -14.08 20.87
C ASP A 18 -4.30 -12.64 20.32
N TRP A 19 -4.93 -12.45 19.15
CA TRP A 19 -5.02 -11.13 18.48
C TRP A 19 -5.50 -10.01 19.41
N GLU A 20 -6.54 -10.24 20.21
CA GLU A 20 -7.07 -9.19 21.09
C GLU A 20 -6.06 -8.74 22.17
N ILE A 21 -5.17 -9.63 22.61
CA ILE A 21 -4.09 -9.29 23.54
C ILE A 21 -3.03 -8.46 22.80
N CYS A 22 -2.60 -8.91 21.62
CA CYS A 22 -1.63 -8.18 20.79
C CYS A 22 -2.13 -6.80 20.38
N ARG A 23 -3.40 -6.67 19.96
CA ARG A 23 -4.02 -5.40 19.58
C ARG A 23 -3.98 -4.39 20.72
N LYS A 24 -4.41 -4.79 21.93
CA LYS A 24 -4.34 -3.94 23.12
C LYS A 24 -2.91 -3.51 23.42
N ARG A 25 -1.93 -4.41 23.24
CA ARG A 25 -0.53 -4.09 23.43
C ARG A 25 -0.03 -3.07 22.40
N ILE A 26 -0.36 -3.24 21.12
CA ILE A 26 0.00 -2.28 20.07
C ILE A 26 -0.62 -0.91 20.34
N GLU A 27 -1.90 -0.86 20.75
CA GLU A 27 -2.60 0.37 21.11
C GLU A 27 -1.95 1.09 22.29
N ALA A 28 -1.67 0.38 23.38
CA ALA A 28 -1.04 0.97 24.56
C ALA A 28 0.40 1.43 24.26
N TRP A 29 1.16 0.72 23.41
CA TRP A 29 2.46 1.20 22.92
C TRP A 29 2.31 2.50 22.14
N TRP A 30 1.34 2.58 21.23
CA TRP A 30 1.06 3.79 20.45
C TRP A 30 0.70 4.99 21.33
N HIS A 31 -0.04 4.75 22.41
CA HIS A 31 -0.39 5.75 23.42
C HIS A 31 0.72 6.04 24.44
N LYS A 32 1.89 5.39 24.32
CA LYS A 32 3.03 5.51 25.24
C LYS A 32 2.70 5.07 26.68
N GLU A 33 1.78 4.11 26.83
CA GLU A 33 1.29 3.60 28.12
C GLU A 33 2.03 2.34 28.60
N ILE A 34 2.69 1.61 27.70
CA ILE A 34 3.40 0.37 28.05
C ILE A 34 4.80 0.64 28.59
N ILE A 35 5.12 -0.04 29.69
CA ILE A 35 6.43 0.00 30.37
C ILE A 35 7.10 -1.38 30.52
N ASP A 36 6.45 -2.48 30.10
CA ASP A 36 6.99 -3.85 30.28
C ASP A 36 7.99 -4.24 29.17
N ARG A 37 7.58 -4.15 27.89
CA ARG A 37 8.42 -4.36 26.72
C ARG A 37 7.82 -3.74 25.45
N VAL A 38 8.66 -3.57 24.44
CA VAL A 38 8.23 -3.15 23.09
C VAL A 38 7.43 -4.26 22.39
N PRO A 39 6.44 -3.93 21.53
CA PRO A 39 5.86 -4.88 20.59
C PRO A 39 6.90 -5.38 19.60
N ILE A 40 6.90 -6.67 19.30
CA ILE A 40 7.84 -7.28 18.35
C ILE A 40 7.04 -7.98 17.24
N LYS A 41 7.40 -7.71 15.98
CA LYS A 41 6.81 -8.35 14.80
C LYS A 41 7.74 -9.47 14.31
N VAL A 42 7.31 -10.72 14.44
CA VAL A 42 8.04 -11.89 13.91
C VAL A 42 7.12 -12.67 12.98
N ILE A 43 7.59 -12.91 11.76
CA ILE A 43 6.86 -13.61 10.69
C ILE A 43 7.72 -14.81 10.28
N VAL A 44 7.17 -16.02 10.39
CA VAL A 44 7.90 -17.26 10.09
C VAL A 44 7.07 -18.12 9.15
N PRO A 45 7.63 -18.72 8.09
CA PRO A 45 6.90 -19.72 7.30
C PRO A 45 6.46 -20.91 8.17
N ARG A 46 5.25 -21.41 7.98
CA ARG A 46 4.79 -22.66 8.60
C ARG A 46 5.47 -23.85 7.91
N TRP A 47 5.88 -24.82 8.71
CA TRP A 47 6.39 -26.09 8.22
C TRP A 47 5.25 -27.08 7.95
N PRO A 48 5.29 -27.86 6.85
CA PRO A 48 6.26 -27.78 5.75
C PRO A 48 6.02 -26.55 4.86
N ILE A 49 7.10 -25.94 4.36
CA ILE A 49 7.01 -24.79 3.46
C ILE A 49 6.33 -25.24 2.16
N LYS A 50 5.13 -24.73 1.91
CA LYS A 50 4.45 -24.89 0.62
C LYS A 50 4.87 -23.76 -0.29
N LEU A 51 5.75 -24.06 -1.25
CA LEU A 51 6.04 -23.14 -2.36
C LEU A 51 4.84 -23.17 -3.30
N SER A 52 4.17 -22.02 -3.45
CA SER A 52 3.18 -21.83 -4.50
C SER A 52 3.92 -21.57 -5.80
N GLU A 53 3.71 -22.40 -6.82
CA GLU A 53 4.12 -22.06 -8.19
C GLU A 53 3.26 -20.88 -8.66
N GLU A 54 3.84 -19.68 -8.73
CA GLU A 54 3.16 -18.50 -9.27
C GLU A 54 3.02 -18.64 -10.78
N LYS A 55 1.96 -19.32 -11.23
CA LYS A 55 1.61 -19.43 -12.64
C LYS A 55 0.75 -18.24 -13.03
N THR A 56 1.37 -17.15 -13.45
CA THR A 56 0.65 -16.10 -14.17
C THR A 56 1.05 -16.11 -15.63
N LYS A 57 0.06 -15.93 -16.52
CA LYS A 57 0.29 -15.82 -17.96
C LYS A 57 0.66 -14.39 -18.37
N ASN A 58 0.36 -13.41 -17.52
CA ASN A 58 0.49 -11.99 -17.78
C ASN A 58 0.86 -11.25 -16.49
N LEU A 59 1.95 -10.48 -16.54
CA LEU A 59 2.38 -9.68 -15.38
C LEU A 59 1.29 -8.71 -14.93
N GLU A 60 0.55 -8.07 -15.82
CA GLU A 60 -0.49 -7.13 -15.39
C GLU A 60 -1.57 -7.82 -14.54
N ASP A 61 -2.01 -9.03 -14.92
CA ASP A 61 -3.01 -9.79 -14.18
C ASP A 61 -2.48 -10.21 -12.80
N TYR A 62 -1.20 -10.57 -12.70
CA TYR A 62 -0.54 -10.87 -11.42
C TYR A 62 -0.67 -9.74 -10.39
N TRP A 63 -0.62 -8.49 -10.85
CA TRP A 63 -0.71 -7.29 -10.01
C TRP A 63 -2.15 -6.78 -9.84
N THR A 64 -3.03 -6.99 -10.81
CA THR A 64 -4.30 -6.24 -10.90
C THR A 64 -5.56 -7.10 -10.92
N ASN A 65 -5.48 -8.39 -11.29
CA ASN A 65 -6.64 -9.25 -11.41
C ASN A 65 -7.07 -9.79 -10.02
N PRO A 66 -8.27 -9.44 -9.51
CA PRO A 66 -8.70 -9.88 -8.19
C PRO A 66 -8.82 -11.40 -8.02
N GLU A 67 -9.05 -12.14 -9.10
CA GLU A 67 -9.12 -13.62 -9.06
C GLU A 67 -7.75 -14.28 -8.95
N GLU A 68 -6.68 -13.59 -9.33
CA GLU A 68 -5.30 -14.08 -9.16
C GLU A 68 -4.68 -13.54 -7.87
N VAL A 69 -4.81 -12.22 -7.64
CA VAL A 69 -4.18 -11.51 -6.52
C VAL A 69 -4.70 -12.05 -5.18
N ILE A 70 -6.02 -12.12 -5.00
CA ILE A 70 -6.60 -12.37 -3.67
C ILE A 70 -6.32 -13.81 -3.20
N PRO A 71 -6.61 -14.87 -3.98
CA PRO A 71 -6.31 -16.24 -3.55
C PRO A 71 -4.81 -16.48 -3.30
N ARG A 72 -3.94 -15.85 -4.10
CA ARG A 72 -2.48 -15.91 -3.92
C ARG A 72 -2.05 -15.31 -2.58
N LEU A 73 -2.51 -14.10 -2.27
CA LEU A 73 -2.20 -13.44 -1.00
C LEU A 73 -2.82 -14.18 0.21
N GLU A 74 -4.02 -14.76 0.07
CA GLU A 74 -4.61 -15.59 1.14
C GLU A 74 -3.78 -16.85 1.41
N SER A 75 -3.31 -17.51 0.36
CA SER A 75 -2.42 -18.67 0.46
C SER A 75 -1.12 -18.31 1.18
N GLN A 76 -0.52 -17.18 0.84
CA GLN A 76 0.68 -16.65 1.50
C GLN A 76 0.41 -16.31 2.98
N ILE A 77 -0.71 -15.66 3.31
CA ILE A 77 -1.06 -15.36 4.70
C ILE A 77 -1.26 -16.64 5.51
N GLY A 78 -1.91 -17.66 4.92
CA GLY A 78 -2.16 -18.94 5.57
C GLY A 78 -0.89 -19.79 5.76
N SER A 79 0.14 -19.56 4.97
CA SER A 79 1.44 -20.24 5.11
C SER A 79 2.35 -19.59 6.15
N ILE A 80 1.91 -18.52 6.83
CA ILE A 80 2.69 -17.79 7.82
C ILE A 80 2.25 -18.14 9.25
N TYR A 81 3.23 -18.29 10.13
CA TYR A 81 3.10 -18.21 11.58
C TYR A 81 3.39 -16.78 12.05
N TRP A 82 2.40 -16.18 12.71
CA TRP A 82 2.39 -14.77 13.14
C TRP A 82 2.76 -14.68 14.63
N ALA A 83 4.05 -14.48 14.92
CA ALA A 83 4.60 -14.49 16.28
C ALA A 83 4.74 -13.07 16.86
N GLY A 84 4.87 -13.00 18.19
CA GLY A 84 4.85 -11.73 18.91
C GLY A 84 3.53 -10.99 18.71
N GLU A 85 3.61 -9.71 18.37
CA GLU A 85 2.48 -8.85 18.04
C GLU A 85 2.23 -8.77 16.52
N ALA A 86 2.89 -9.61 15.71
CA ALA A 86 2.56 -9.72 14.30
C ALA A 86 1.12 -10.25 14.11
N PHE A 87 0.45 -9.76 13.08
CA PHE A 87 -0.89 -10.17 12.70
C PHE A 87 -1.04 -10.12 11.19
N PRO A 88 -1.96 -10.92 10.60
CA PRO A 88 -2.12 -10.99 9.16
C PRO A 88 -2.70 -9.70 8.59
N VAL A 89 -1.94 -9.08 7.68
CA VAL A 89 -2.35 -7.93 6.87
C VAL A 89 -2.15 -8.29 5.39
N MET A 90 -3.21 -8.22 4.61
CA MET A 90 -3.17 -8.37 3.16
C MET A 90 -2.96 -7.00 2.51
N PHE A 91 -2.05 -6.91 1.55
CA PHE A 91 -1.88 -5.72 0.70
C PHE A 91 -2.30 -6.06 -0.74
N PRO A 92 -3.59 -5.92 -1.10
CA PRO A 92 -4.09 -6.27 -2.43
C PRO A 92 -3.45 -5.41 -3.53
N ILE A 93 -3.18 -4.14 -3.20
CA ILE A 93 -2.22 -3.32 -3.94
C ILE A 93 -0.88 -3.62 -3.32
N SER A 94 -0.08 -4.40 -4.02
CA SER A 94 1.23 -4.82 -3.54
C SER A 94 2.14 -3.62 -3.33
N ILE A 95 2.95 -3.66 -2.27
CA ILE A 95 4.00 -2.66 -2.00
C ILE A 95 5.06 -2.61 -3.10
N GLY A 96 5.15 -3.65 -3.94
CA GLY A 96 5.99 -3.63 -5.15
C GLY A 96 5.47 -2.69 -6.24
N MET A 97 4.20 -2.27 -6.15
CA MET A 97 3.65 -1.14 -6.92
C MET A 97 4.00 0.18 -6.23
N VAL A 98 5.30 0.47 -6.21
CA VAL A 98 5.88 1.58 -5.45
C VAL A 98 5.22 2.90 -5.83
N ALA A 99 4.79 3.67 -4.84
CA ALA A 99 4.24 5.01 -5.03
C ALA A 99 3.05 5.06 -6.00
N ILE A 100 2.08 4.16 -5.83
CA ILE A 100 0.89 4.02 -6.70
C ILE A 100 0.10 5.34 -6.88
N LEU A 101 0.23 6.29 -5.96
CA LEU A 101 -0.36 7.62 -6.08
C LEU A 101 0.15 8.36 -7.34
N ALA A 102 1.40 8.16 -7.77
CA ALA A 102 1.88 8.71 -9.04
C ALA A 102 1.02 8.23 -10.22
N ASN A 103 0.61 6.96 -10.21
CA ASN A 103 -0.25 6.38 -11.24
C ASN A 103 -1.71 6.89 -11.13
N TYR A 104 -2.21 7.13 -9.92
CA TYR A 104 -3.50 7.80 -9.71
C TYR A 104 -3.49 9.24 -10.27
N LEU A 105 -2.32 9.89 -10.27
CA LEU A 105 -2.10 11.20 -10.86
C LEU A 105 -1.76 11.18 -12.35
N GLY A 106 -1.77 10.00 -12.97
CA GLY A 106 -1.67 9.83 -14.43
C GLY A 106 -0.33 9.29 -14.92
N ALA A 107 0.63 8.96 -14.04
CA ALA A 107 1.88 8.34 -14.46
C ALA A 107 1.61 6.94 -15.06
N PRO A 108 2.11 6.63 -16.28
CA PRO A 108 2.10 5.28 -16.81
C PRO A 108 2.87 4.33 -15.88
N ILE A 109 2.43 3.07 -15.81
CA ILE A 109 3.14 2.03 -15.06
C ILE A 109 3.80 1.05 -16.02
N LYS A 110 4.97 0.56 -15.63
CA LYS A 110 5.70 -0.53 -16.28
C LYS A 110 5.83 -1.69 -15.29
N PHE A 111 5.26 -2.83 -15.65
CA PHE A 111 5.43 -4.08 -14.90
C PHE A 111 6.76 -4.71 -15.29
N LEU A 112 7.73 -4.73 -14.38
CA LEU A 112 9.05 -5.29 -14.66
C LEU A 112 9.10 -6.80 -14.41
N ASN A 113 8.51 -7.23 -13.30
CA ASN A 113 8.43 -8.62 -12.87
C ASN A 113 7.35 -8.74 -11.78
N THR A 114 7.37 -9.82 -11.01
CA THR A 114 6.44 -10.09 -9.89
C THR A 114 6.85 -9.41 -8.58
N TYR A 115 7.99 -8.72 -8.53
CA TYR A 115 8.53 -8.05 -7.35
C TYR A 115 8.38 -6.53 -7.38
N THR A 116 8.44 -5.90 -8.57
CA THR A 116 8.40 -4.44 -8.68
C THR A 116 7.79 -3.93 -9.98
N THR A 117 7.22 -2.73 -9.90
CA THR A 117 6.75 -1.93 -11.03
C THR A 117 7.35 -0.53 -10.98
N TRP A 118 7.54 0.11 -12.12
CA TRP A 118 8.04 1.48 -12.20
C TRP A 118 6.99 2.43 -12.78
N SER A 119 6.98 3.67 -12.31
CA SER A 119 6.17 4.74 -12.87
C SER A 119 7.02 5.59 -13.82
N GLU A 120 6.50 5.90 -14.99
CA GLU A 120 7.18 6.79 -15.94
C GLU A 120 6.93 8.26 -15.57
N PRO A 121 7.98 9.11 -15.54
CA PRO A 121 7.82 10.55 -15.34
C PRO A 121 6.92 11.18 -16.39
N ILE A 122 6.11 12.15 -15.97
CA ILE A 122 5.16 12.88 -16.84
C ILE A 122 5.37 14.40 -16.82
N ILE A 123 6.37 14.88 -16.07
CA ILE A 123 6.74 16.30 -16.01
C ILE A 123 8.06 16.48 -16.76
N ASP A 124 7.99 16.93 -18.02
CA ASP A 124 9.16 17.35 -18.78
C ASP A 124 9.44 18.85 -18.66
N ASN A 125 8.39 19.66 -18.55
CA ASN A 125 8.48 21.11 -18.33
C ASN A 125 7.41 21.55 -17.33
N TRP A 126 7.76 22.46 -16.42
CA TRP A 126 6.86 23.01 -15.43
C TRP A 126 5.69 23.81 -16.01
N GLU A 127 5.87 24.44 -17.16
CA GLU A 127 4.82 25.24 -17.81
C GLU A 127 3.70 24.39 -18.41
N ASN A 128 4.04 23.19 -18.91
CA ASN A 128 3.12 22.31 -19.63
C ASN A 128 2.75 21.03 -18.84
N ARG A 129 3.07 20.98 -17.55
CA ARG A 129 2.79 19.80 -16.74
C ARG A 129 1.28 19.60 -16.51
N PRO A 130 0.82 18.35 -16.28
CA PRO A 130 -0.54 18.12 -15.82
C PRO A 130 -0.78 18.76 -14.44
N LYS A 131 -2.04 19.14 -14.19
CA LYS A 131 -2.50 19.56 -12.86
C LYS A 131 -2.86 18.32 -12.04
N PHE A 132 -2.32 18.21 -10.83
CA PHE A 132 -2.56 17.04 -9.99
C PHE A 132 -3.84 17.21 -9.19
N ARG A 133 -4.78 16.29 -9.40
CA ARG A 133 -6.08 16.24 -8.72
C ARG A 133 -6.55 14.80 -8.66
N PHE A 134 -7.33 14.47 -7.64
CA PHE A 134 -8.00 13.18 -7.59
C PHE A 134 -8.94 13.02 -8.78
N ASN A 135 -8.86 11.88 -9.46
CA ASN A 135 -9.74 11.50 -10.55
C ASN A 135 -10.39 10.14 -10.23
N PRO A 136 -11.70 10.10 -9.91
CA PRO A 136 -12.38 8.85 -9.59
C PRO A 136 -12.49 7.89 -10.78
N HIS A 137 -12.26 8.37 -12.00
CA HIS A 137 -12.24 7.57 -13.22
C HIS A 137 -10.82 7.15 -13.64
N ASN A 138 -9.77 7.47 -12.87
CA ASN A 138 -8.43 6.99 -13.15
C ASN A 138 -8.42 5.45 -13.13
N ARG A 139 -7.83 4.84 -14.16
CA ARG A 139 -7.77 3.37 -14.33
C ARG A 139 -7.22 2.67 -13.09
N TRP A 140 -6.10 3.15 -12.56
CA TRP A 140 -5.42 2.57 -11.41
C TRP A 140 -6.24 2.73 -10.14
N TRP A 141 -6.88 3.89 -9.94
CA TRP A 141 -7.79 4.09 -8.83
C TRP A 141 -8.98 3.10 -8.86
N CYS A 142 -9.61 2.95 -10.02
CA CYS A 142 -10.69 1.99 -10.22
C CYS A 142 -10.26 0.54 -9.95
N LEU A 143 -9.07 0.15 -10.42
CA LEU A 143 -8.51 -1.19 -10.18
C LEU A 143 -8.21 -1.42 -8.69
N SER A 144 -7.53 -0.47 -8.04
CA SER A 144 -7.26 -0.55 -6.60
C SER A 144 -8.54 -0.62 -5.78
N SER A 145 -9.56 0.15 -6.14
CA SER A 145 -10.88 0.10 -5.50
C SER A 145 -11.54 -1.28 -5.62
N LYS A 146 -11.45 -1.92 -6.80
CA LYS A 146 -11.96 -3.30 -7.01
C LYS A 146 -11.21 -4.31 -6.16
N LEU A 147 -9.88 -4.24 -6.12
CA LEU A 147 -9.03 -5.13 -5.32
C LEU A 147 -9.28 -4.97 -3.82
N LEU A 148 -9.31 -3.74 -3.32
CA LEU A 148 -9.59 -3.44 -1.91
C LEU A 148 -10.98 -3.92 -1.51
N LYS A 149 -12.00 -3.68 -2.35
CA LYS A 149 -13.37 -4.16 -2.10
C LYS A 149 -13.41 -5.69 -2.00
N ARG A 150 -12.84 -6.39 -2.98
CA ARG A 150 -12.79 -7.87 -2.96
C ARG A 150 -12.03 -8.41 -1.75
N ALA A 151 -10.92 -7.78 -1.37
CA ALA A 151 -10.16 -8.16 -0.19
C ALA A 151 -10.97 -7.97 1.09
N ALA A 152 -11.67 -6.83 1.20
CA ALA A 152 -12.49 -6.49 2.36
C ALA A 152 -13.70 -7.43 2.52
N GLU A 153 -14.34 -7.86 1.42
CA GLU A 153 -15.42 -8.85 1.44
C GLU A 153 -14.96 -10.20 2.03
N ARG A 154 -13.68 -10.56 1.81
CA ARG A 154 -13.10 -11.85 2.23
C ARG A 154 -12.31 -11.79 3.54
N ALA A 155 -12.02 -10.59 4.03
CA ALA A 155 -11.22 -10.33 5.23
C ALA A 155 -11.82 -10.78 6.57
N PRO A 156 -13.15 -10.76 6.82
CA PRO A 156 -13.71 -10.97 8.16
C PRO A 156 -13.19 -12.24 8.85
N GLY A 157 -12.57 -12.06 10.01
CA GLY A 157 -11.99 -13.15 10.82
C GLY A 157 -10.67 -13.72 10.30
N ARG A 158 -10.17 -13.26 9.14
CA ARG A 158 -9.00 -13.84 8.47
C ARG A 158 -7.79 -12.93 8.53
N TYR A 159 -7.94 -11.67 8.11
CA TYR A 159 -6.85 -10.71 8.02
C TYR A 159 -7.37 -9.28 7.99
N TYR A 160 -6.48 -8.31 8.23
CA TYR A 160 -6.76 -6.91 7.93
C TYR A 160 -6.39 -6.60 6.48
N VAL A 161 -7.07 -5.61 5.89
CA VAL A 161 -6.71 -5.09 4.57
C VAL A 161 -5.84 -3.85 4.77
N GLY A 162 -4.62 -3.92 4.26
CA GLY A 162 -3.64 -2.85 4.26
C GLY A 162 -3.99 -1.77 3.25
N ILE A 163 -3.66 -0.53 3.60
CA ILE A 163 -3.77 0.62 2.71
C ILE A 163 -2.62 0.54 1.69
N PRO A 164 -2.85 0.86 0.40
CA PRO A 164 -1.78 0.95 -0.59
C PRO A 164 -0.67 1.90 -0.15
N ASP A 165 0.52 1.68 -0.69
CA ASP A 165 1.67 2.54 -0.44
C ASP A 165 1.57 3.86 -1.23
N LEU A 166 0.92 4.85 -0.62
CA LEU A 166 0.56 6.11 -1.26
C LEU A 166 1.70 7.15 -1.27
N ASN A 167 2.71 7.02 -0.39
CA ASN A 167 3.93 7.84 -0.29
C ASN A 167 3.77 9.37 -0.15
N GLY A 168 4.75 10.01 0.51
CA GLY A 168 4.73 11.46 0.73
C GLY A 168 4.77 12.27 -0.59
N PRO A 169 4.25 13.51 -0.60
CA PRO A 169 4.16 14.32 -1.83
C PRO A 169 5.51 14.57 -2.51
N GLY A 170 6.61 14.62 -1.75
CA GLY A 170 7.95 14.79 -2.28
C GLY A 170 8.43 13.59 -3.10
N GLU A 171 8.16 12.38 -2.60
CA GLU A 171 8.49 11.15 -3.32
C GLU A 171 7.63 11.00 -4.58
N ILE A 172 6.33 11.31 -4.47
CA ILE A 172 5.44 11.33 -5.65
C ILE A 172 5.93 12.33 -6.70
N LEU A 173 6.30 13.54 -6.30
CA LEU A 173 6.83 14.52 -7.24
C LEU A 173 8.17 14.05 -7.86
N SER A 174 9.00 13.36 -7.09
CA SER A 174 10.24 12.75 -7.58
C SER A 174 9.96 11.72 -8.67
N GLN A 175 8.94 10.87 -8.50
CA GLN A 175 8.52 9.91 -9.51
C GLN A 175 7.93 10.59 -10.75
N LEU A 176 7.15 11.66 -10.57
CA LEU A 176 6.50 12.37 -11.67
C LEU A 176 7.49 13.23 -12.49
N ARG A 177 8.59 13.70 -11.89
CA ARG A 177 9.58 14.59 -12.52
C ARG A 177 10.89 13.90 -12.92
N GLY A 178 11.23 12.80 -12.25
CA GLY A 178 12.58 12.25 -12.21
C GLY A 178 13.40 12.88 -11.08
N PRO A 179 14.12 12.09 -10.27
CA PRO A 179 14.80 12.56 -9.07
C PRO A 179 15.89 13.59 -9.35
N GLU A 180 16.70 13.40 -10.41
CA GLU A 180 17.79 14.31 -10.76
C GLU A 180 17.27 15.69 -11.17
N ARG A 181 16.22 15.70 -12.00
CA ARG A 181 15.58 16.96 -12.43
C ARG A 181 14.92 17.66 -11.25
N LEU A 182 14.21 16.92 -10.39
CA LEU A 182 13.60 17.48 -9.19
C LEU A 182 14.65 18.08 -8.26
N ALA A 183 15.79 17.41 -8.07
CA ALA A 183 16.88 17.92 -7.24
C ALA A 183 17.37 19.30 -7.72
N MET A 184 17.54 19.47 -9.03
CA MET A 184 17.90 20.76 -9.63
C MET A 184 16.75 21.79 -9.49
N ASP A 185 15.51 21.35 -9.63
CA ASP A 185 14.31 22.20 -9.52
C ASP A 185 14.07 22.73 -8.10
N LEU A 186 14.57 22.06 -7.06
CA LEU A 186 14.50 22.57 -5.68
C LEU A 186 15.22 23.92 -5.52
N ILE A 187 16.27 24.15 -6.31
CA ILE A 187 17.05 25.39 -6.31
C ILE A 187 16.56 26.32 -7.43
N GLY A 188 16.45 25.79 -8.65
CA GLY A 188 16.14 26.60 -9.85
C GLY A 188 14.68 26.98 -10.01
N ASN A 189 13.75 26.14 -9.53
CA ASN A 189 12.31 26.27 -9.76
C ASN A 189 11.46 26.10 -8.48
N PRO A 190 11.84 26.66 -7.31
CA PRO A 190 11.23 26.33 -6.02
C PRO A 190 9.73 26.67 -5.95
N ARG A 191 9.27 27.68 -6.70
CA ARG A 191 7.85 28.06 -6.77
C ARG A 191 7.00 26.98 -7.46
N HIS A 192 7.51 26.40 -8.55
CA HIS A 192 6.81 25.33 -9.25
C HIS A 192 6.76 24.05 -8.42
N VAL A 193 7.88 23.72 -7.75
CA VAL A 193 7.96 22.59 -6.82
C VAL A 193 6.94 22.75 -5.69
N LYS A 194 6.94 23.88 -4.98
CA LYS A 194 5.98 24.15 -3.89
C LYS A 194 4.52 24.03 -4.36
N ARG A 195 4.20 24.55 -5.55
CA ARG A 195 2.86 24.44 -6.13
C ARG A 195 2.47 22.99 -6.40
N ALA A 196 3.36 22.22 -7.03
CA ALA A 196 3.10 20.81 -7.34
C ALA A 196 2.93 19.96 -6.08
N LEU A 197 3.77 20.18 -5.06
CA LEU A 197 3.64 19.52 -3.76
C LEU A 197 2.30 19.84 -3.09
N GLY A 198 1.85 21.09 -3.18
CA GLY A 198 0.53 21.50 -2.70
C GLY A 198 -0.62 20.78 -3.42
N GLU A 199 -0.56 20.67 -4.75
CA GLU A 199 -1.55 19.93 -5.53
C GLU A 199 -1.57 18.43 -5.18
N ILE A 200 -0.40 17.80 -5.03
CA ILE A 200 -0.30 16.39 -4.63
C ILE A 200 -0.87 16.18 -3.22
N ASN A 201 -0.55 17.08 -2.28
CA ASN A 201 -1.13 17.05 -0.93
C ASN A 201 -2.65 17.23 -0.94
N CYS A 202 -3.21 18.05 -1.83
CA CYS A 202 -4.66 18.16 -1.95
C CYS A 202 -5.29 16.92 -2.58
N ALA A 203 -4.57 16.17 -3.42
CA ALA A 203 -5.07 14.91 -3.98
C ALA A 203 -5.18 13.79 -2.92
N TRP A 204 -4.54 13.96 -1.77
CA TRP A 204 -4.65 13.08 -0.60
C TRP A 204 -5.90 13.32 0.26
N LEU A 205 -6.36 14.58 0.34
CA LEU A 205 -7.39 15.06 1.27
C LEU A 205 -8.79 14.98 0.66
#